data_AF-A0A521CGJ9-F1
#
_entry.id   AF-A0A521CGJ9-F1
#
_cell.length_a   1.000
_cell.length_b   1.000
_cell.length_c   1.000
_cell.angle_alpha   90.00
_cell.angle_beta   90.00
_cell.angle_gamma   90.00
#
_symmetry.space_group_name_H-M   'P 1'
#
loop_
_entity.id
_entity.type
_entity.pdbx_description
1 polymer ?
#
loop_
_entity_poly.entity_id
_entity_poly.type
_entity_poly.pdbx_seq_one_letter_code
_entity_poly.pdbx_strand_id
1 'polypeptide(L)' 'MWHYNKKVVATWAHHTSSLVYANIEGIGWRRIKEGASDGCTNLFVLFNAAKANDRTVHVQIDGTDKITTAYMV' A
#
# COMPACT_ATOMS: atom_id res chain seq x y z
N MET A 1 5.92 -3.00 -11.69
CA MET A 1 4.77 -3.15 -12.61
C MET A 1 3.51 -2.60 -11.96
N TRP A 2 2.51 -2.21 -12.77
CA TRP A 2 1.21 -1.76 -12.27
C TRP A 2 0.25 -2.94 -12.09
N HIS A 3 -0.54 -2.91 -11.02
CA HIS A 3 -1.63 -3.84 -10.74
C HIS A 3 -2.91 -3.04 -10.52
N TYR A 4 -3.97 -3.41 -11.26
CA TYR A 4 -5.21 -2.65 -11.32
C TYR A 4 -6.36 -3.35 -10.59
N ASN A 5 -7.33 -2.55 -10.15
CA ASN A 5 -8.58 -2.96 -9.49
C ASN A 5 -8.37 -4.00 -8.37
N LYS A 6 -7.39 -3.77 -7.49
CA LYS A 6 -7.10 -4.68 -6.37
C LYS A 6 -7.74 -4.20 -5.09
N LYS A 7 -8.31 -5.12 -4.31
CA LYS A 7 -8.72 -4.80 -2.93
C LYS A 7 -7.52 -4.73 -2.00
N VAL A 8 -7.58 -3.82 -1.04
CA VAL A 8 -6.71 -3.85 0.14
C VAL A 8 -7.35 -4.83 1.13
N VAL A 9 -6.64 -5.91 1.46
CA VAL A 9 -7.14 -6.95 2.36
C VAL A 9 -6.90 -6.54 3.81
N ALA A 10 -5.70 -6.03 4.10
CA ALA A 10 -5.26 -5.57 5.41
C ALA A 10 -4.10 -4.57 5.27
N THR A 11 -3.84 -3.81 6.33
CA THR A 11 -2.71 -2.90 6.47
C THR A 11 -2.01 -3.16 7.80
N TRP A 12 -0.71 -2.88 7.87
CA TRP A 12 0.06 -3.01 9.11
C TRP A 12 1.17 -1.96 9.16
N ALA A 13 1.41 -1.42 10.36
CA ALA A 13 2.48 -0.47 10.63
C ALA A 13 3.24 -0.91 11.89
N HIS A 14 4.56 -0.78 11.86
CA HIS A 14 5.38 -1.00 13.03
C HIS A 14 5.43 0.27 13.90
N HIS A 15 5.32 0.13 15.22
CA HIS A 15 5.19 1.28 16.11
C HIS A 15 6.53 2.00 16.41
N THR A 16 7.68 1.33 16.22
CA THR A 16 9.02 1.94 16.47
C THR A 16 9.80 2.28 15.20
N SER A 17 9.23 2.02 14.02
CA SER A 17 9.92 2.28 12.75
C SER A 17 8.95 2.73 11.68
N SER A 18 9.45 3.32 10.61
CA SER A 18 8.67 3.78 9.45
C SER A 18 8.12 2.63 8.57
N LEU A 19 8.20 1.40 9.07
CA LEU A 19 7.84 0.19 8.34
C LEU A 19 6.32 0.07 8.25
N VAL A 20 5.80 0.30 7.06
CA VAL A 20 4.37 0.18 6.74
C VAL A 20 4.15 -0.80 5.58
N TYR A 21 3.09 -1.59 5.68
CA TYR A 21 2.77 -2.69 4.77
C TYR A 21 1.28 -2.68 4.41
N ALA A 22 0.99 -3.17 3.20
CA ALA A 22 -0.36 -3.45 2.75
C ALA A 22 -0.43 -4.86 2.17
N ASN A 23 -1.49 -5.60 2.51
CA ASN A 23 -1.84 -6.87 1.89
C ASN A 23 -2.78 -6.59 0.73
N ILE A 24 -2.31 -6.83 -0.50
CA ILE A 24 -3.07 -6.57 -1.72
C ILE A 24 -3.63 -7.88 -2.26
N GLU A 25 -4.91 -7.89 -2.61
CA GLU A 25 -5.62 -9.06 -3.14
C GLU A 25 -4.88 -9.71 -4.32
N GLY A 26 -4.60 -11.02 -4.20
CA GLY A 26 -3.89 -11.80 -5.21
C GLY A 26 -2.39 -11.51 -5.34
N ILE A 27 -1.83 -10.61 -4.53
CA ILE A 27 -0.40 -10.25 -4.52
C ILE A 27 0.25 -10.56 -3.17
N GLY A 28 -0.50 -10.42 -2.07
CA GLY A 28 -0.05 -10.61 -0.71
C GLY A 28 0.56 -9.34 -0.10
N TRP A 29 1.33 -9.51 0.97
CA TRP A 29 1.95 -8.42 1.71
C TRP A 29 3.07 -7.76 0.90
N ARG A 30 3.03 -6.43 0.83
CA ARG A 30 4.08 -5.60 0.26
C ARG A 30 4.38 -4.43 1.17
N ARG A 31 5.67 -4.15 1.35
CA ARG A 31 6.13 -2.98 2.10
C ARG A 31 5.97 -1.73 1.24
N ILE A 32 5.57 -0.62 1.84
CA ILE A 32 5.61 0.67 1.16
C ILE A 32 7.06 1.15 1.13
N LYS A 33 7.55 1.55 -0.04
CA LYS A 33 8.92 2.01 -0.21
C LYS A 33 9.15 3.27 0.60
N GLU A 34 10.17 3.21 1.45
CA GLU A 34 10.69 4.38 2.13
C GLU A 34 11.50 5.22 1.13
N GLY A 35 11.06 6.47 0.94
CA GLY A 35 11.77 7.48 0.15
C GLY A 35 11.67 8.85 0.81
N ALA A 36 10.51 9.17 1.36
CA ALA A 36 10.27 10.26 2.30
C ALA A 36 9.27 9.78 3.37
N SER A 37 9.36 10.30 4.60
CA SER A 37 8.41 9.99 5.69
C SER A 37 6.96 10.15 5.24
N ASP A 38 6.69 11.22 4.50
CA ASP A 38 5.35 11.59 4.06
C ASP A 38 4.81 10.60 3.02
N GLY A 39 5.69 10.02 2.19
CA GLY A 39 5.31 9.01 1.20
C GLY A 39 4.74 7.75 1.85
N CYS A 40 5.37 7.29 2.93
CA CYS A 40 4.88 6.13 3.72
C CYS A 40 3.52 6.42 4.35
N THR A 41 3.38 7.57 5.03
CA THR A 41 2.13 7.94 5.71
C THR A 41 0.99 8.17 4.73
N ASN A 42 1.22 8.89 3.63
CA ASN A 42 0.19 9.19 2.63
C ASN A 42 -0.37 7.90 2.00
N LEU A 43 0.50 6.98 1.59
CA LEU A 43 0.07 5.70 1.02
C LEU A 43 -0.61 4.81 2.08
N PHE A 44 -0.12 4.82 3.31
CA PHE A 44 -0.75 4.05 4.39
C PHE A 44 -2.16 4.55 4.70
N VAL A 45 -2.37 5.86 4.78
CA VAL A 45 -3.70 6.47 4.95
C VAL A 45 -4.62 6.12 3.77
N LEU A 46 -4.12 6.19 2.52
CA LEU A 46 -4.87 5.80 1.33
C LEU A 46 -5.34 4.34 1.41
N PHE A 47 -4.46 3.41 1.80
CA PHE A 47 -4.82 2.00 1.92
C PHE A 47 -5.82 1.72 3.04
N ASN A 48 -5.69 2.40 4.19
CA ASN A 48 -6.69 2.31 5.26
C ASN A 48 -8.05 2.82 4.80
N ALA A 49 -8.10 3.95 4.09
CA ALA A 49 -9.33 4.49 3.53
C ALA A 49 -9.96 3.53 2.50
N ALA A 50 -9.15 2.96 1.60
CA ALA A 50 -9.62 1.99 0.63
C ALA A 50 -10.22 0.75 1.30
N LYS A 51 -9.53 0.18 2.31
CA LYS A 51 -10.03 -0.96 3.07
C LYS A 51 -11.33 -0.65 3.81
N ALA A 52 -11.38 0.47 4.51
CA ALA A 52 -12.53 0.85 5.34
C ALA A 52 -13.80 1.10 4.51
N ASN A 53 -13.65 1.45 3.23
CA ASN A 53 -14.77 1.78 2.34
C ASN A 53 -15.01 0.73 1.24
N ASP A 54 -14.39 -0.45 1.34
CA ASP A 54 -14.43 -1.52 0.31
C ASP A 54 -14.12 -1.03 -1.12
N ARG A 55 -13.23 -0.04 -1.24
CA ARG A 55 -12.77 0.49 -2.54
C ARG A 55 -11.57 -0.27 -3.05
N THR A 56 -11.40 -0.24 -4.37
CA THR A 56 -10.22 -0.83 -5.02
C THR A 56 -9.12 0.20 -5.21
N VAL A 57 -7.90 -0.28 -5.41
CA VAL A 57 -6.72 0.53 -5.68
C VAL A 57 -6.01 0.07 -6.95
N HIS A 58 -5.31 1.00 -7.58
CA HIS A 58 -4.25 0.73 -8.53
C HIS A 58 -2.92 0.90 -7.81
N VAL A 59 -2.04 -0.09 -7.86
CA VAL A 59 -0.75 -0.06 -7.16
C VAL A 59 0.41 -0.33 -8.09
N GLN A 60 1.49 0.43 -7.91
CA GLN A 60 2.76 0.20 -8.58
C GLN A 60 3.72 -0.49 -7.62
N ILE A 61 4.22 -1.65 -8.00
CA ILE A 61 5.24 -2.40 -7.26
C ILE A 61 6.56 -2.31 -8.02
N ASP A 62 7.65 -1.91 -7.37
CA ASP A 62 8.97 -1.82 -7.99
C ASP A 62 9.68 -3.18 -8.10
N GLY A 63 10.87 -3.19 -8.71
CA GLY A 63 11.67 -4.42 -8.86
C GLY A 63 12.20 -5.02 -7.55
N THR A 64 11.96 -4.37 -6.41
CA THR A 64 12.32 -4.85 -5.06
C THR A 64 11.11 -5.28 -4.24
N ASP A 65 9.97 -5.54 -4.90
CA ASP A 65 8.71 -5.93 -4.28
C ASP A 65 8.20 -4.90 -3.25
N LYS A 66 8.40 -3.60 -3.53
CA LYS A 66 7.88 -2.51 -2.70
C LYS A 66 6.85 -1.68 -3.45
N ILE A 67 5.82 -1.25 -2.74
CA ILE A 67 4.81 -0.32 -3.26
C ILE A 67 5.45 1.07 -3.33
N THR A 68 5.46 1.67 -4.51
CA THR A 68 5.99 3.03 -4.71
C THR A 68 4.91 4.08 -4.90
N THR A 69 3.78 3.67 -5.48
CA THR A 69 2.70 4.57 -5.89
C THR A 69 1.37 3.82 -5.78
N ALA A 70 0.31 4.52 -5.39
CA ALA A 70 -1.05 3.98 -5.43
C ALA A 70 -2.09 5.06 -5.70
N TYR A 71 -3.19 4.67 -6.34
CA TYR A 71 -4.39 5.49 -6.55
C TYR A 71 -5.61 4.70 -6.10
N MET A 72 -6.55 5.34 -5.41
CA MET A 72 -7.84 4.73 -5.05
C MET A 72 -8.86 5.02 -6.14
N VAL A 73 -9.65 4.00 -6.49
CA VAL A 73 -10.67 4.03 -7.56
C VAL A 73 -12.06 4.15 -6.98
#